data_AF-A0A2H9PMY0-F1
#
_entry.id   AF-A0A2H9PMY0-F1
#
_cell.length_a   1.000
_cell.length_b   1.000
_cell.length_c   1.000
_cell.angle_alpha   90.00
_cell.angle_beta   90.00
_cell.angle_gamma   90.00
#
_symmetry.space_group_name_H-M   'P 1'
#
loop_
_entity.id
_entity.type
_entity.pdbx_description
1 polymer ?
#
loop_
_entity_poly.entity_id
_entity_poly.type
_entity_poly.pdbx_seq_one_letter_code
_entity_poly.pdbx_strand_id
1 'polypeptide(L)' 'MVRILVTGGAGFIGSHLTDTLVKKGHEVTVFDNLEPQVHQGKKPTY' A
#
# COMPACT_ATOMS: atom_id res chain seq x y z
N MET A 1 8.63 17.56 -1.87
CA MET A 1 9.11 16.42 -2.69
C MET A 1 10.16 15.67 -1.86
N VAL A 2 9.93 14.39 -1.57
CA VAL A 2 10.88 13.50 -0.85
C VAL A 2 10.81 12.09 -1.43
N ARG A 3 11.82 11.25 -1.15
CA ARG A 3 11.87 9.83 -1.52
C ARG A 3 11.32 8.96 -0.41
N ILE A 4 10.38 8.08 -0.73
CA ILE A 4 9.68 7.24 0.25
C ILE A 4 9.68 5.79 -0.21
N LEU A 5 10.12 4.89 0.67
CA LEU A 5 9.95 3.44 0.50
C LEU A 5 8.67 3.00 1.21
N VAL A 6 7.73 2.42 0.48
CA VAL A 6 6.50 1.84 1.03
C VAL A 6 6.62 0.32 0.98
N THR A 7 6.64 -0.31 2.15
CA THR A 7 6.53 -1.77 2.26
C THR A 7 5.07 -2.19 2.28
N GLY A 8 4.69 -3.24 1.55
CA GLY A 8 3.28 -3.68 1.49
C GLY A 8 2.39 -2.76 0.64
N GLY A 9 2.97 -2.02 -0.30
CA GLY A 9 2.28 -1.02 -1.13
C GLY A 9 1.24 -1.59 -2.11
N ALA A 10 1.25 -2.90 -2.38
CA ALA A 10 0.22 -3.57 -3.18
C ALA A 10 -1.01 -3.99 -2.35
N GLY A 11 -0.94 -3.91 -1.01
CA GLY A 11 -2.06 -4.23 -0.13
C GLY A 11 -3.14 -3.15 -0.06
N PHE A 12 -4.24 -3.44 0.66
CA PHE A 12 -5.37 -2.52 0.82
C PHE A 12 -4.94 -1.12 1.30
N ILE A 13 -4.27 -1.01 2.44
CA ILE A 13 -3.86 0.30 2.99
C ILE A 13 -2.69 0.88 2.18
N GLY A 14 -1.73 0.03 1.81
CA GLY A 14 -0.51 0.44 1.12
C GLY A 14 -0.76 1.09 -0.24
N SER A 15 -1.74 0.58 -1.00
CA SER A 15 -2.09 1.12 -2.31
C SER A 15 -2.69 2.53 -2.21
N HIS A 16 -3.64 2.74 -1.30
CA HIS A 16 -4.24 4.06 -1.05
C HIS A 16 -3.22 5.07 -0.52
N LEU A 17 -2.31 4.63 0.34
CA LEU A 17 -1.21 5.46 0.83
C LEU A 17 -0.28 5.85 -0.34
N THR A 18 0.12 4.88 -1.17
CA THR A 18 0.99 5.09 -2.33
C THR A 18 0.38 6.11 -3.29
N ASP A 19 -0.90 5.95 -3.65
CA ASP A 19 -1.64 6.89 -4.48
C ASP A 19 -1.64 8.31 -3.89
N THR A 20 -1.84 8.41 -2.58
CA THR A 20 -1.85 9.71 -1.87
C THR A 20 -0.48 10.38 -1.89
N LEU A 21 0.59 9.60 -1.69
CA LEU A 21 1.97 10.11 -1.70
C LEU A 21 2.38 10.56 -3.10
N VAL A 22 2.04 9.80 -4.14
CA VAL A 22 2.26 10.18 -5.53
C VAL A 22 1.51 11.46 -5.88
N LYS A 23 0.22 11.58 -5.51
CA LYS A 23 -0.60 12.80 -5.72
C LYS A 23 -0.01 14.03 -5.03
N LYS A 24 0.72 13.86 -3.92
CA LYS A 24 1.42 14.94 -3.20
C LYS A 24 2.78 15.30 -3.82
N GLY A 25 3.18 14.66 -4.92
CA GLY A 25 4.44 14.94 -5.61
C GLY A 25 5.67 14.35 -4.93
N HIS A 26 5.51 13.22 -4.22
CA HIS A 26 6.63 12.45 -3.68
C HIS A 26 7.11 11.40 -4.69
N GLU A 27 8.40 11.08 -4.63
CA GLU A 27 8.99 9.95 -5.36
C GLU A 27 8.81 8.71 -4.49
N VAL A 28 8.01 7.74 -4.95
CA VAL A 28 7.63 6.57 -4.15
C VAL A 28 8.16 5.31 -4.81
N THR A 29 8.84 4.48 -4.02
CA THR A 29 9.22 3.11 -4.40
C THR A 29 8.43 2.14 -3.53
N VAL A 30 7.82 1.13 -4.14
CA VAL A 30 7.07 0.09 -3.42
C VAL A 30 7.93 -1.18 -3.33
N PHE A 31 8.00 -1.75 -2.14
CA PHE A 31 8.58 -3.08 -1.89
C PHE A 31 7.50 -4.00 -1.32
N ASP A 32 7.15 -5.04 -2.06
CA ASP A 32 6.03 -5.92 -1.72
C ASP A 32 6.38 -7.36 -2.10
N ASN A 33 5.91 -8.32 -1.31
CA ASN A 33 6.11 -9.75 -1.57
C ASN A 33 4.94 -10.36 -2.37
N LEU A 34 3.89 -9.57 -2.66
CA LEU A 34 2.72 -9.95 -3.45
C LEU A 34 1.94 -11.14 -2.84
N GLU A 35 2.01 -11.28 -1.52
CA GLU A 35 1.15 -12.24 -0.80
C GLU A 35 -0.34 -11.89 -1.03
N PRO A 36 -1.22 -12.90 -1.17
CA PRO A 36 -2.64 -12.65 -1.32
C PRO A 36 -3.24 -11.88 -0.14
N GLN A 37 -4.22 -11.03 -0.43
CA GLN A 37 -4.88 -10.27 0.63
C GLN A 37 -5.60 -11.19 1.61
N VAL A 38 -5.26 -11.05 2.90
CA VAL A 38 -5.81 -11.87 4.00
C VAL A 38 -7.31 -11.65 4.23
N HIS A 39 -7.81 -10.44 3.90
CA HIS A 39 -9.23 -10.08 3.99
C HIS A 39 -9.84 -9.96 2.59
N GLN A 40 -10.32 -11.08 2.07
CA GLN A 40 -11.02 -11.15 0.78
C GLN A 40 -12.49 -10.71 0.92
N GLY A 41 -12.72 -9.50 1.45
CA GLY A 41 -14.06 -8.93 1.63
C GLY A 41 -14.91 -9.57 2.74
N LYS A 42 -14.34 -10.47 3.54
CA LYS A 42 -15.01 -11.06 4.71
C LYS A 42 -14.61 -10.28 5.96
N LYS A 43 -15.60 -9.86 6.76
CA LYS A 43 -15.33 -9.41 8.12
C LYS A 43 -14.83 -10.60 8.96
N PRO A 44 -13.84 -10.40 9.84
CA PRO A 44 -13.48 -11.42 10.82
C PRO A 44 -14.69 -11.83 11.66
N THR A 45 -14.71 -13.08 12.12
CA THR A 45 -15.85 -13.67 12.85
C THR A 45 -15.75 -13.49 14.37
N TYR A 46 -14.87 -12.60 14.83
CA TYR A 46 -14.76 -12.24 16.24
C TYR A 46 -15.56 -10.96 16.53
#